data_AF-A0A4Z1RC60-F1
#
_entry.id   AF-A0A4Z1RC60-F1
#
_cell.length_a   1.000
_cell.length_b   1.000
_cell.length_c   1.000
_cell.angle_alpha   90.00
_cell.angle_beta   90.00
_cell.angle_gamma   90.00
#
_symmetry.space_group_name_H-M   'P 1'
#
loop_
_entity.id
_entity.type
_entity.pdbx_description
1 polymer ?
#
loop_
_entity_poly.entity_id
_entity_poly.type
_entity_poly.pdbx_seq_one_letter_code
_entity_poly.pdbx_strand_id
1 'polypeptide(L)'
;MLAAKENEIDVADTIYSYLADRFPAYAPFSADTLLLEGGAIDSLGFLELMVFLGESFGIILDDEHFQPDNLGTPADLVAFVLRERRR
;
A
#
# COMPACT_ATOMS: atom_id res chain seq x y z
N MET A 1 9.64 11.33 -25.88
CA MET A 1 8.66 10.25 -25.70
C MET A 1 8.52 9.99 -24.21
N LEU A 2 7.56 10.66 -23.56
CA LEU A 2 6.73 10.16 -22.46
C LEU A 2 5.83 11.34 -22.06
N ALA A 3 4.84 11.60 -22.89
CA ALA A 3 3.70 12.41 -22.49
C ALA A 3 2.63 11.46 -21.96
N ALA A 4 1.89 11.92 -20.96
CA ALA A 4 0.70 11.33 -20.35
C ALA A 4 0.92 10.31 -19.23
N LYS A 5 1.01 10.81 -17.99
CA LYS A 5 -0.12 10.69 -17.05
C LYS A 5 0.02 11.72 -15.92
N GLU A 6 -0.30 12.97 -16.23
CA GLU A 6 -0.59 13.98 -15.22
C GLU A 6 -1.98 13.67 -14.62
N ASN A 7 -2.06 13.57 -13.29
CA ASN A 7 -3.28 13.62 -12.46
C ASN A 7 -4.21 12.39 -12.33
N GLU A 8 -3.65 11.20 -12.15
CA GLU A 8 -4.24 10.22 -11.24
C GLU A 8 -3.09 9.75 -10.36
N ILE A 9 -3.12 10.02 -9.06
CA ILE A 9 -2.15 9.43 -8.13
C ILE A 9 -2.31 7.92 -8.31
N ASP A 10 -1.36 7.29 -9.00
CA ASP A 10 -1.43 5.85 -9.23
C ASP A 10 -1.22 5.23 -7.86
N VAL A 11 -2.30 4.64 -7.33
CA VAL A 11 -2.34 4.09 -5.98
C VAL A 11 -1.16 3.13 -5.79
N ALA A 12 -0.87 2.34 -6.82
CA ALA A 12 0.27 1.45 -6.85
C ALA A 12 1.59 2.23 -6.71
N ASP A 13 1.84 3.21 -7.58
CA ASP A 13 3.09 3.99 -7.54
C ASP A 13 3.34 4.65 -6.18
N THR A 14 2.30 5.16 -5.54
CA THR A 14 2.39 5.78 -4.21
C THR A 14 2.72 4.75 -3.13
N ILE A 15 2.07 3.58 -3.15
CA ILE A 15 2.34 2.50 -2.20
C ILE A 15 3.75 1.95 -2.41
N TYR A 16 4.14 1.65 -3.65
CA TYR A 16 5.49 1.15 -3.97
C TYR A 16 6.57 2.17 -3.62
N SER A 17 6.34 3.46 -3.87
CA SER A 17 7.27 4.53 -3.48
C SER A 17 7.42 4.63 -1.97
N TYR A 18 6.32 4.58 -1.23
CA TYR A 18 6.36 4.58 0.24
C TYR A 18 7.07 3.34 0.79
N LEU A 19 6.80 2.16 0.24
CA LEU A 19 7.45 0.91 0.64
C LEU A 19 8.95 0.94 0.32
N ALA A 20 9.35 1.43 -0.86
CA ALA A 20 10.76 1.54 -1.22
C ALA A 20 11.51 2.57 -0.37
N ASP A 21 10.86 3.66 0.02
CA ASP A 21 11.44 4.70 0.89
C ASP A 21 11.60 4.21 2.33
N ARG A 22 10.56 3.58 2.90
CA ARG A 22 10.56 3.07 4.29
C ARG A 22 11.35 1.77 4.44
N PHE A 23 11.30 0.89 3.45
CA PHE A 23 11.86 -0.46 3.48
C PHE A 23 12.76 -0.74 2.26
N PRO A 24 13.82 0.04 2.02
CA PRO A 24 14.71 -0.15 0.88
C PRO A 24 15.44 -1.50 0.90
N ALA A 25 15.57 -2.13 2.07
CA ALA A 25 16.21 -3.43 2.24
C ALA A 25 15.43 -4.60 1.62
N TYR A 26 14.12 -4.44 1.44
CA TYR A 26 13.23 -5.45 0.89
C TYR A 26 12.76 -5.14 -0.53
N ALA A 27 13.24 -4.02 -1.09
CA ALA A 27 13.04 -3.70 -2.49
C ALA A 27 13.85 -4.65 -3.39
N PRO A 28 13.32 -5.09 -4.54
CA PRO A 28 12.02 -4.72 -5.10
C PRO A 28 10.84 -5.48 -4.47
N PHE A 29 9.79 -4.74 -4.10
CA PHE A 29 8.50 -5.31 -3.72
C PHE A 29 7.76 -5.75 -4.99
N SER A 30 7.25 -6.97 -4.98
CA SER A 30 6.37 -7.48 -6.02
C SER A 30 4.91 -7.37 -5.59
N ALA A 31 3.99 -7.41 -6.54
CA ALA A 31 2.57 -7.29 -6.26
C ALA A 31 2.04 -8.37 -5.31
N ASP A 32 2.66 -9.56 -5.34
CA ASP A 32 2.34 -10.73 -4.52
C ASP A 32 3.25 -10.86 -3.28
N THR A 33 4.09 -9.86 -3.00
CA THR A 33 5.03 -9.92 -1.88
C THR A 33 4.27 -9.83 -0.56
N LEU A 34 4.39 -10.87 0.28
CA LEU A 34 3.86 -10.89 1.63
C LEU A 34 4.60 -9.89 2.52
N LEU A 35 3.93 -8.82 2.90
CA LEU A 35 4.49 -7.73 3.70
C LEU A 35 4.69 -8.15 5.16
N LEU A 36 3.65 -8.72 5.77
CA LEU A 36 3.68 -9.20 7.16
C LEU A 36 4.29 -10.59 7.29
N GLU A 37 3.76 -11.59 6.55
CA GLU A 37 4.24 -12.97 6.62
C GLU A 37 5.65 -13.15 6.04
N GLY A 38 6.02 -12.35 5.04
CA GLY A 38 7.37 -12.37 4.46
C GLY A 38 8.42 -11.69 5.33
N GLY A 39 8.03 -11.09 6.46
CA GLY A 39 8.93 -10.35 7.34
C GLY A 39 9.53 -9.10 6.68
N ALA A 40 8.87 -8.55 5.66
CA ALA A 40 9.31 -7.35 4.97
C ALA A 40 8.94 -6.07 5.72
N ILE A 41 7.87 -6.13 6.52
CA ILE A 41 7.36 -5.04 7.35
C ILE A 41 7.09 -5.58 8.77
N ASP A 42 7.58 -4.87 9.78
CA ASP A 42 7.20 -5.10 11.18
C ASP A 42 5.76 -4.64 11.48
N SER A 43 5.18 -5.11 12.59
CA SER A 43 3.82 -4.72 13.01
C SER A 43 3.62 -3.20 13.14
N LEU A 44 4.67 -2.46 13.53
CA LEU A 44 4.67 -0.99 13.57
C LEU A 44 4.69 -0.37 12.18
N GLY A 45 5.50 -0.91 11.27
CA GLY A 45 5.60 -0.42 9.89
C GLY A 45 4.29 -0.59 9.12
N PHE A 46 3.56 -1.68 9.41
CA PHE A 46 2.25 -1.93 8.82
C PHE A 46 1.23 -0.90 9.30
N LEU A 47 1.24 -0.55 10.58
CA LEU A 47 0.35 0.48 11.12
C LEU A 47 0.64 1.87 10.51
N GLU A 48 1.91 2.23 10.30
CA GLU A 48 2.27 3.48 9.62
C GLU A 48 1.85 3.48 8.15
N LEU A 49 2.01 2.36 7.44
CA LEU A 49 1.51 2.21 6.07
C LEU A 49 0.00 2.46 6.00
N MET A 50 -0.76 1.93 6.98
CA MET A 50 -2.19 2.13 7.08
C MET A 50 -2.54 3.61 7.30
N VAL A 51 -1.90 4.27 8.26
CA VAL A 51 -2.09 5.71 8.49
C VAL A 51 -1.77 6.51 7.22
N PHE A 52 -0.66 6.17 6.54
CA PHE A 52 -0.27 6.82 5.30
C PHE A 52 -1.30 6.64 4.18
N LEU A 53 -1.89 5.44 4.04
CA LEU A 53 -2.94 5.16 3.07
C LEU A 53 -4.22 5.95 3.39
N GLY A 54 -4.62 5.98 4.67
CA GLY A 54 -5.77 6.75 5.12
C GLY A 54 -5.61 8.25 4.85
N GLU A 55 -4.45 8.81 5.18
CA GLU A 55 -4.14 10.23 4.99
C GLU A 55 -3.95 10.58 3.50
N SER A 56 -3.22 9.76 2.73
CA SER A 56 -2.93 10.02 1.32
C SER A 56 -4.15 9.87 0.43
N PHE A 57 -5.03 8.91 0.75
CA PHE A 57 -6.20 8.60 -0.08
C PHE A 57 -7.52 9.09 0.52
N GLY A 58 -7.54 9.57 1.76
CA GLY A 58 -8.75 10.00 2.46
C GLY A 58 -9.69 8.85 2.81
N ILE A 59 -9.16 7.64 2.98
CA ILE A 59 -9.95 6.43 3.28
C ILE A 59 -9.94 6.14 4.78
N ILE A 60 -11.05 5.60 5.30
CA ILE A 60 -11.15 5.20 6.71
C ILE A 60 -10.81 3.71 6.79
N LEU A 61 -9.71 3.39 7.48
CA LEU A 61 -9.28 2.02 7.75
C LEU A 61 -9.77 1.64 9.15
N ASP A 62 -10.74 0.73 9.21
CA ASP A 62 -11.25 0.10 10.43
C ASP A 62 -10.49 -1.20 10.76
N ASP A 63 -10.54 -1.66 12.01
CA ASP A 63 -9.86 -2.86 12.53
C ASP A 63 -10.14 -4.11 11.69
N GLU A 64 -11.36 -4.24 11.14
CA GLU A 64 -11.72 -5.36 10.24
C GLU A 64 -10.92 -5.38 8.93
N HIS A 65 -10.37 -4.24 8.52
CA HIS A 65 -9.49 -4.11 7.36
C HIS A 65 -8.04 -4.46 7.70
N PHE A 66 -7.63 -4.47 8.97
CA PHE A 66 -6.28 -4.86 9.42
C PHE A 66 -6.08 -6.39 9.45
N GLN A 67 -6.74 -7.11 8.56
CA GLN A 67 -6.52 -8.54 8.36
C GLN A 67 -5.34 -8.75 7.41
N PRO A 68 -4.35 -9.59 7.75
CA PRO A 68 -3.26 -9.92 6.84
C PRO A 68 -3.75 -10.58 5.54
N ASP A 69 -4.96 -11.13 5.54
CA ASP A 69 -5.63 -11.68 4.34
C ASP A 69 -6.09 -10.58 3.36
N ASN A 70 -6.45 -9.39 3.87
CA ASN A 70 -6.94 -8.25 3.07
C ASN A 70 -5.84 -7.24 2.71
N LEU A 71 -4.69 -7.29 3.38
CA LEU A 71 -3.62 -6.28 3.22
C LEU A 71 -2.22 -6.91 3.29
N GLY A 72 -2.16 -8.21 3.02
CA GLY A 72 -0.92 -8.97 3.08
C GLY A 72 0.06 -8.61 1.96
N THR A 73 -0.41 -8.02 0.86
CA THR A 73 0.42 -7.71 -0.31
C THR A 73 0.19 -6.30 -0.84
N PRO A 74 1.18 -5.72 -1.57
CA PRO A 74 1.01 -4.45 -2.26
C PRO A 74 -0.19 -4.44 -3.23
N ALA A 75 -0.45 -5.55 -3.93
CA ALA A 75 -1.60 -5.64 -4.82
C ALA A 75 -2.93 -5.49 -4.07
N ASP A 76 -3.05 -6.11 -2.90
CA ASP A 76 -4.27 -6.04 -2.10
C ASP A 76 -4.49 -4.62 -1.57
N LEU A 77 -3.43 -3.95 -1.09
CA LEU A 77 -3.49 -2.54 -0.69
C LEU A 77 -3.99 -1.64 -1.84
N VAL A 78 -3.48 -1.86 -3.04
CA VAL A 78 -3.92 -1.11 -4.24
C VAL A 78 -5.40 -1.37 -4.54
N ALA A 79 -5.80 -2.64 -4.57
CA ALA A 79 -7.18 -3.03 -4.84
C ALA A 79 -8.15 -2.50 -3.77
N PHE A 80 -7.73 -2.54 -2.51
CA PHE A 80 -8.45 -2.04 -1.35
C PHE A 80 -8.71 -0.54 -1.47
N VAL A 81 -7.65 0.26 -1.67
CA VAL A 81 -7.76 1.71 -1.82
C VAL A 81 -8.62 2.07 -3.04
N LEU A 82 -8.46 1.39 -4.17
CA LEU A 82 -9.28 1.62 -5.36
C LEU A 82 -10.77 1.31 -5.12
N ARG A 83 -11.07 0.29 -4.30
CA ARG A 83 -12.43 -0.06 -3.92
C ARG A 83 -13.07 1.00 -3.02
N GLU A 84 -12.34 1.48 -2.02
CA GLU A 84 -12.83 2.52 -1.10
C GLU A 84 -12.97 3.87 -1.79
N ARG A 85 -12.05 4.24 -2.69
CA ARG A 85 -12.17 5.46 -3.52
C ARG A 85 -13.39 5.48 -4.45
N ARG A 86 -13.96 4.32 -4.77
CA ARG A 86 -15.14 4.19 -5.65
C ARG A 86 -16.46 4.22 -4.86
N ARG A 87 -16.42 4.01 -3.55
CA ARG A 87 -17.62 4.09 -2.68
C ARG A 87 -17.97 5.52 -2.34
#